data_AF-A0A2S9IS31-F1
#
_entry.id   AF-A0A2S9IS31-F1
#
_cell.length_a   1.000
_cell.length_b   1.000
_cell.length_c   1.000
_cell.angle_alpha   90.00
_cell.angle_beta   90.00
_cell.angle_gamma   90.00
#
_symmetry.space_group_name_H-M   'P 1'
#
loop_
_entity.id
_entity.type
_entity.pdbx_description
1 polymer ?
#
loop_
_entity_poly.entity_id
_entity_poly.type
_entity_poly.pdbx_seq_one_letter_code
_entity_poly.pdbx_strand_id
1 'polypeptide(L)' 'MDKRKRRGNAPLPERMKALWVFLREEAERRRALGDILAKHGDHWLDDVGISRDEALRVLKRSLLRRIIEWARTDGR' A
#
# COMPACT_ATOMS: atom_id res chain seq x y z
N MET A 1 12.73 41.72 18.28
CA MET A 1 11.41 41.43 17.68
C MET A 1 11.45 40.02 17.09
N ASP A 2 11.24 39.02 17.95
CA ASP A 2 11.33 37.60 17.64
C ASP A 2 10.18 37.14 16.73
N LYS A 3 10.44 37.00 15.43
CA LYS A 3 9.52 36.33 14.50
C LYS A 3 9.64 34.80 14.67
N ARG A 4 9.23 34.27 15.82
CA ARG A 4 9.02 32.84 15.98
C ARG A 4 7.80 32.44 15.17
N LYS A 5 8.05 32.01 13.93
CA LYS A 5 7.07 31.37 13.05
C LYS A 5 6.40 30.23 13.83
N ARG A 6 5.18 30.46 14.32
CA ARG A 6 4.25 29.40 14.69
C ARG A 6 4.03 28.56 13.43
N ARG A 7 4.79 27.47 13.26
CA ARG A 7 4.35 26.34 12.43
C ARG A 7 3.22 25.68 13.20
N GLY A 8 2.05 26.33 13.21
CA GLY A 8 0.81 25.65 13.55
C GLY A 8 0.67 24.48 12.59
N ASN A 9 0.18 23.35 13.11
CA ASN A 9 -0.20 22.16 12.35
C ASN A 9 -0.99 22.59 11.10
N ALA A 10 -0.29 22.78 9.98
CA ALA A 10 -0.96 22.99 8.71
C ALA A 10 -1.65 21.66 8.41
N PRO A 11 -2.97 21.65 8.17
CA PRO A 11 -3.66 20.42 7.81
C PRO A 11 -2.91 19.78 6.64
N LEU A 12 -2.65 18.48 6.75
CA LEU A 12 -2.05 17.71 5.66
C LEU A 12 -2.79 18.05 4.37
N PRO A 13 -2.09 18.40 3.28
CA PRO A 13 -2.72 18.61 1.98
C PRO A 13 -3.68 17.45 1.70
N GLU A 14 -4.86 17.71 1.16
CA GLU A 14 -5.88 16.67 0.92
C GLU A 14 -5.31 15.47 0.13
N ARG A 15 -4.35 15.72 -0.77
CA ARG A 15 -3.61 14.68 -1.51
C ARG A 15 -2.78 13.77 -0.62
N MET A 16 -2.17 14.31 0.43
CA MET A 16 -1.47 13.50 1.44
C MET A 16 -2.48 12.65 2.20
N LYS A 17 -3.62 13.22 2.63
CA LYS A 17 -4.66 12.44 3.33
C LYS A 17 -5.18 11.29 2.46
N ALA A 18 -5.43 11.54 1.18
CA ALA A 18 -5.83 10.52 0.21
C ALA A 18 -4.75 9.42 0.05
N LEU A 19 -3.48 9.80 -0.05
CA LEU A 19 -2.38 8.83 -0.07
C LEU A 19 -2.30 8.01 1.21
N TRP A 20 -2.49 8.64 2.38
CA TRP A 20 -2.49 7.95 3.67
C TRP A 20 -3.63 6.94 3.78
N VAL A 21 -4.84 7.28 3.32
CA VAL A 21 -5.99 6.36 3.26
C VAL A 21 -5.70 5.20 2.31
N PHE A 22 -5.22 5.49 1.10
CA PHE A 22 -4.84 4.47 0.12
C PHE A 22 -3.79 3.50 0.68
N LEU A 23 -2.72 4.02 1.30
CA LEU A 23 -1.66 3.19 1.89
C LEU A 23 -2.17 2.33 3.04
N ARG A 24 -3.13 2.84 3.81
CA ARG A 24 -3.76 2.08 4.91
C ARG A 24 -4.62 0.93 4.37
N GLU A 25 -5.50 1.21 3.41
CA GLU A 25 -6.33 0.19 2.76
C GLU A 25 -5.47 -0.91 2.13
N GLU A 26 -4.35 -0.53 1.50
CA GLU A 26 -3.43 -1.50 0.93
C GLU A 26 -2.70 -2.32 2.00
N ALA A 27 -2.32 -1.71 3.13
CA ALA A 27 -1.72 -2.44 4.24
C ALA A 27 -2.70 -3.47 4.83
N GLU A 28 -3.98 -3.12 4.94
CA GLU A 28 -5.05 -4.03 5.37
C GLU A 28 -5.25 -5.16 4.34
N ARG A 29 -5.27 -4.85 3.04
CA ARG A 29 -5.34 -5.85 1.96
C ARG A 29 -4.17 -6.84 2.01
N ARG A 30 -2.96 -6.36 2.26
CA ARG A 30 -1.76 -7.21 2.40
C ARG A 30 -1.83 -8.12 3.61
N ARG A 31 -2.35 -7.63 4.73
CA ARG A 31 -2.62 -8.47 5.90
C ARG A 31 -3.63 -9.56 5.58
N ALA A 32 -4.77 -9.21 4.98
CA ALA A 32 -5.77 -10.20 4.58
C ALA A 32 -5.20 -11.27 3.63
N LEU A 33 -4.38 -10.86 2.65
CA LEU A 33 -3.71 -11.80 1.75
C LEU A 33 -2.65 -12.65 2.45
N GLY A 34 -1.89 -12.06 3.37
CA GLY A 34 -0.96 -12.79 4.23
C GLY A 34 -1.67 -13.82 5.12
N ASP A 35 -2.84 -13.48 5.64
CA ASP A 35 -3.68 -14.38 6.44
C ASP A 35 -4.24 -15.51 5.59
N ILE A 36 -4.66 -15.24 4.34
CA ILE A 36 -5.07 -16.28 3.38
C ILE A 36 -3.91 -17.23 3.10
N LEU A 37 -2.72 -16.69 2.82
CA LEU A 37 -1.49 -17.47 2.61
C LEU A 37 -1.04 -18.24 3.86
N ALA A 38 -1.42 -17.80 5.06
CA ALA A 38 -1.07 -18.48 6.31
C ALA A 38 -2.09 -19.54 6.72
N LYS A 39 -3.37 -19.37 6.36
CA LYS A 39 -4.47 -20.28 6.72
C LYS A 39 -4.65 -21.44 5.74
N HIS A 40 -4.45 -21.18 4.45
CA HIS A 40 -4.48 -22.23 3.45
C HIS A 40 -3.06 -22.75 3.29
N GLY A 41 -2.80 -23.99 3.73
CA GLY A 41 -1.50 -24.63 3.52
C GLY A 41 -1.05 -24.51 2.07
N ASP A 42 0.27 -24.50 1.85
CA ASP A 42 0.93 -24.18 0.57
C ASP A 42 0.44 -24.99 -0.65
N HIS A 43 -0.37 -26.03 -0.43
CA HIS A 43 -0.93 -26.92 -1.43
C HIS A 43 -1.60 -26.22 -2.63
N TRP A 44 -2.30 -25.09 -2.42
CA TRP A 44 -2.90 -24.36 -3.54
C TRP A 44 -1.88 -23.51 -4.32
N LEU A 45 -0.79 -23.09 -3.67
CA LEU A 45 0.32 -22.39 -4.32
C LEU A 45 1.15 -23.37 -5.15
N ASP A 46 1.29 -24.61 -4.67
CA ASP A 46 1.89 -25.70 -5.41
C ASP A 46 1.07 -26.03 -6.68
N ASP A 47 -0.27 -25.99 -6.61
CA ASP A 47 -1.16 -26.22 -7.76
C ASP A 47 -0.98 -25.17 -8.88
N VAL A 48 -0.69 -23.92 -8.52
CA VAL A 48 -0.35 -22.86 -9.49
C VAL A 48 1.17 -22.74 -9.76
N GLY A 49 1.97 -23.65 -9.19
CA GLY A 49 3.42 -23.72 -9.41
C GLY A 49 4.20 -22.50 -8.96
N ILE A 50 3.69 -21.74 -7.99
CA ILE A 50 4.35 -20.53 -7.48
C ILE A 50 4.70 -20.70 -6.01
N SER A 51 5.90 -20.29 -5.64
CA SER A 51 6.27 -20.28 -4.22
C SER A 51 5.54 -19.18 -3.46
N ARG A 52 5.38 -19.34 -2.14
CA ARG A 52 4.87 -18.29 -1.24
C ARG A 52 5.62 -16.97 -1.40
N ASP A 53 6.95 -17.01 -1.55
CA ASP A 53 7.77 -15.81 -1.76
C ASP A 53 7.52 -15.15 -3.13
N GLU A 54 7.17 -15.94 -4.13
CA GLU A 54 6.81 -15.45 -5.46
C GLU A 54 5.42 -14.81 -5.46
N ALA A 55 4.45 -15.43 -4.79
CA ALA A 55 3.14 -14.84 -4.53
C ALA A 55 3.28 -13.47 -3.82
N LEU A 56 4.12 -13.39 -2.78
CA LEU A 56 4.40 -12.14 -2.07
C LEU A 56 5.09 -11.09 -2.97
N ARG A 57 6.00 -11.51 -3.87
CA ARG A 57 6.64 -10.61 -4.84
C ARG A 57 5.65 -10.05 -5.84
N VAL A 58 4.74 -10.87 -6.37
CA VAL A 58 3.67 -10.43 -7.29
C VAL A 58 2.79 -9.37 -6.61
N LEU A 59 2.39 -9.61 -5.36
CA LEU A 59 1.61 -8.67 -4.56
C LEU A 59 2.34 -7.34 -4.29
N LYS A 60 3.66 -7.38 -4.07
CA LYS A 60 4.47 -6.15 -3.93
C LYS A 60 4.55 -5.37 -5.24
N ARG A 61 4.72 -6.05 -6.38
CA ARG A 61 4.84 -5.43 -7.70
C ARG A 61 3.54 -4.75 -8.15
N SER A 62 2.38 -5.31 -7.81
CA SER A 62 1.08 -4.69 -8.08
C SER A 62 0.87 -3.40 -7.30
N LEU A 63 1.38 -3.29 -6.06
CA LEU A 63 1.26 -2.04 -5.30
C LEU A 63 2.05 -0.90 -5.95
N LEU A 64 3.31 -1.14 -6.30
CA LEU A 64 4.15 -0.09 -6.88
C LEU A 64 3.54 0.45 -8.16
N ARG A 65 2.98 -0.43 -9.00
CA ARG A 65 2.24 -0.02 -10.18
C ARG A 65 1.02 0.84 -9.84
N ARG A 66 0.23 0.45 -8.84
CA ARG A 66 -0.99 1.16 -8.43
C ARG A 66 -0.70 2.52 -7.79
N ILE A 67 0.41 2.66 -7.05
CA ILE A 67 0.92 3.95 -6.56
C ILE A 67 1.33 4.85 -7.73
N ILE A 68 2.04 4.29 -8.71
CA ILE A 68 2.46 5.02 -9.91
C ILE A 68 1.23 5.46 -10.73
N GLU A 69 0.23 4.60 -10.88
CA GLU A 69 -1.04 4.92 -11.55
C GLU A 69 -1.77 6.04 -10.80
N TRP A 70 -1.96 5.92 -9.48
CA TRP A 70 -2.57 6.96 -8.66
C TRP A 70 -1.83 8.30 -8.79
N ALA A 71 -0.49 8.29 -8.71
CA ALA A 71 0.34 9.48 -8.86
C ALA A 71 0.23 10.13 -10.26
N ARG A 72 -0.10 9.35 -11.29
CA ARG A 72 -0.30 9.83 -12.67
C ARG A 72 -1.71 10.34 -12.92
N THR A 73 -2.74 9.69 -12.39
CA THR A 73 -4.14 10.09 -12.59
C THR A 73 -4.50 11.36 -11.83
N ASP A 74 -3.91 11.58 -10.66
CA ASP A 74 -4.26 12.73 -9.82
C ASP A 74 -3.47 14.00 -10.18
N GLY A 75 -2.62 13.95 -11.23
CA GLY A 75 -1.79 15.07 -11.71
C GLY A 75 -2.48 16.06 -12.66
N ARG A 76 -3.79 15.93 -12.90
CA ARG A 76 -4.60 16.89 -13.67
C ARG A 76 -5.56 17.65 -12.78
#